data_AF-A0A8S3AF64-F1
#
_entry.id   AF-A0A8S3AF64-F1
#
_cell.length_a   1.000
_cell.length_b   1.000
_cell.length_c   1.000
_cell.angle_alpha   90.00
_cell.angle_beta   90.00
_cell.angle_gamma   90.00
#
_symmetry.space_group_name_H-M   'P 1'
#
loop_
_entity.id
_entity.type
_entity.pdbx_description
1 polymer ?
#
loop_
_entity_poly.entity_id
_entity_poly.type
_entity_poly.pdbx_seq_one_letter_code
_entity_poly.pdbx_strand_id
1 'polypeptide(L)'
;MITATETSADGTSEESIFAGEPFKCRLSFYGRGQNASAPTLVTSKTNLHKGDLFVISLNEEGTQKLVLQVDEERLAATAPPEIFIDESIKRTFSVITFMRNLHTMQKVANKEKFALYLVELQVKEQYLSRGDMWRFSRKLINTNVYLKKSLDMFGMRATVYGLWVDKAPYRVSSGYLTKNTKIVFRSLSACCTIFLQMSKEMWDFDHQGDTFYEKAVDGFLADLFTRWKLMSCQHDVTMTLFSRVFYDAKSLEDFPQRLR
;
A
#
# COMPACT_ATOMS: atom_id res chain seq x y z
N MET A 1 -35.42 6.22 -17.73
CA MET A 1 -35.66 7.32 -18.69
C MET A 1 -35.89 8.59 -17.87
N ILE A 2 -34.81 9.28 -17.52
CA ILE A 2 -34.84 10.63 -16.94
C ILE A 2 -33.66 11.36 -17.59
N THR A 3 -34.01 12.36 -18.39
CA THR A 3 -33.16 13.28 -19.15
C THR A 3 -32.86 14.50 -18.28
N ALA A 4 -31.62 14.99 -18.30
CA ALA A 4 -31.24 16.36 -17.91
C ALA A 4 -29.92 16.67 -18.65
N THR A 5 -30.01 17.20 -19.87
CA THR A 5 -29.84 18.64 -20.23
C THR A 5 -28.44 19.17 -19.92
N GLU A 6 -27.63 19.21 -20.98
CA GLU A 6 -26.40 19.98 -21.08
C GLU A 6 -26.73 21.48 -21.03
N THR A 7 -25.97 22.22 -20.21
CA THR A 7 -25.85 23.67 -20.34
C THR A 7 -24.37 24.00 -20.27
N SER A 8 -23.85 24.45 -21.40
CA SER A 8 -22.56 25.10 -21.56
C SER A 8 -22.62 26.52 -20.99
N ALA A 9 -21.65 26.89 -20.15
CA ALA A 9 -21.28 28.28 -19.91
C ALA A 9 -19.77 28.36 -19.67
N ASP A 10 -19.14 29.26 -20.41
CA ASP A 10 -17.71 29.56 -20.44
C ASP A 10 -17.17 30.11 -19.11
N GLY A 11 -15.88 29.85 -18.89
CA GLY A 11 -14.94 30.94 -18.64
C GLY A 11 -14.72 31.40 -17.19
N THR A 12 -13.57 30.97 -16.67
CA THR A 12 -12.70 31.64 -15.70
C THR A 12 -12.93 31.43 -14.18
N SER A 13 -11.83 31.05 -13.52
CA SER A 13 -11.54 31.03 -12.07
C SER A 13 -12.05 29.89 -11.17
N GLU A 14 -11.63 28.64 -11.43
CA GLU A 14 -11.74 27.52 -10.46
C GLU A 14 -10.43 26.77 -10.17
N GLU A 15 -9.26 27.41 -10.30
CA GLU A 15 -7.97 26.77 -10.00
C GLU A 15 -7.51 26.86 -8.53
N SER A 16 -8.26 27.46 -7.62
CA SER A 16 -7.76 27.78 -6.27
C SER A 16 -8.29 26.95 -5.10
N ILE A 17 -8.93 25.79 -5.32
CA ILE A 17 -9.45 24.94 -4.22
C ILE A 17 -8.68 23.60 -4.06
N PHE A 18 -7.75 23.27 -4.97
CA PHE A 18 -7.06 21.96 -5.00
C PHE A 18 -5.65 21.95 -4.38
N ALA A 19 -5.33 22.90 -3.50
CA ALA A 19 -4.04 22.93 -2.79
C ALA A 19 -3.97 21.91 -1.63
N GLY A 20 -4.15 20.62 -1.94
CA GLY A 20 -3.68 19.55 -1.06
C GLY A 20 -2.15 19.51 -1.12
N GLU A 21 -1.49 19.65 0.04
CA GLU A 21 -0.03 19.63 0.19
C GLU A 21 0.59 18.53 -0.69
N PRO A 22 1.62 18.84 -1.51
CA PRO A 22 2.35 17.80 -2.23
C PRO A 22 3.00 16.85 -1.21
N PHE A 23 2.93 15.56 -1.52
CA PHE A 23 3.42 14.49 -0.67
C PHE A 23 4.82 14.73 -0.15
N LYS A 24 4.96 14.76 1.17
CA LYS A 24 6.25 14.85 1.85
C LYS A 24 7.05 13.57 1.62
N CYS A 25 8.03 13.63 0.73
CA CYS A 25 9.27 12.89 0.91
C CYS A 25 10.30 13.96 1.29
N ARG A 26 10.22 14.43 2.53
CA ARG A 26 10.78 15.71 2.94
C ARG A 26 12.31 15.65 2.90
N LEU A 27 12.87 16.08 1.78
CA LEU A 27 14.28 16.43 1.65
C LEU A 27 14.35 17.94 1.77
N SER A 28 14.36 18.44 3.01
CA SER A 28 14.34 19.87 3.28
C SER A 28 15.74 20.37 3.61
N PHE A 29 16.32 21.19 2.74
CA PHE A 29 17.52 21.95 3.05
C PHE A 29 17.15 23.04 4.07
N TYR A 30 17.69 22.95 5.28
CA TYR A 30 17.55 24.00 6.30
C TYR A 30 18.92 24.63 6.55
N GLY A 31 19.01 25.95 6.38
CA GLY A 31 20.07 26.74 7.00
C GLY A 31 19.83 26.81 8.51
N ARG A 32 20.90 26.68 9.29
CA ARG A 32 20.90 26.59 10.77
C ARG A 32 19.84 27.48 11.44
N GLY A 33 18.90 26.85 12.14
CA GLY A 33 17.92 27.53 12.97
C GLY A 33 16.82 26.62 13.50
N GLN A 34 17.15 25.91 14.59
CA GLN A 34 16.25 25.32 15.61
C GLN A 34 15.38 24.08 15.29
N ASN A 35 15.66 23.04 16.12
CA ASN A 35 14.76 22.01 16.66
C ASN A 35 14.01 21.07 15.71
N ALA A 36 14.76 20.15 15.09
CA ALA A 36 14.32 18.78 14.82
C ALA A 36 15.53 17.85 15.03
N SER A 37 15.32 16.63 15.53
CA SER A 37 16.37 15.62 15.73
C SER A 37 17.30 15.54 14.52
N ALA A 38 18.61 15.68 14.77
CA ALA A 38 19.63 16.03 13.79
C ALA A 38 19.57 15.18 12.51
N PRO A 39 19.14 15.75 11.38
CA PRO A 39 19.06 15.01 10.13
C PRO A 39 20.48 14.86 9.54
N THR A 40 20.75 13.71 8.93
CA THR A 40 22.12 13.25 8.60
C THR A 40 22.54 13.66 7.20
N LEU A 41 23.74 14.24 7.10
CA LEU A 41 24.34 14.92 5.97
C LEU A 41 24.91 13.93 4.94
N VAL A 42 24.39 13.93 3.71
CA VAL A 42 25.02 13.21 2.59
C VAL A 42 25.48 14.22 1.53
N THR A 43 26.80 14.36 1.38
CA THR A 43 27.42 15.28 0.43
C THR A 43 27.67 14.57 -0.89
N SER A 44 27.03 15.02 -1.97
CA SER A 44 27.45 14.71 -3.32
C SER A 44 27.32 15.97 -4.18
N LYS A 45 28.38 16.30 -4.91
CA LYS A 45 28.50 17.43 -5.84
C LYS A 45 27.59 17.22 -7.07
N THR A 46 26.28 17.19 -6.88
CA THR A 46 25.33 17.08 -7.99
C THR A 46 24.28 18.17 -7.89
N ASN A 47 24.17 19.00 -8.94
CA ASN A 47 23.05 19.91 -9.13
C ASN A 47 21.77 19.07 -9.27
N LEU A 48 21.10 18.89 -8.14
CA LEU A 48 19.85 18.16 -8.00
C LEU A 48 18.72 19.18 -8.02
N HIS A 49 17.79 19.01 -8.96
CA HIS A 49 16.60 19.82 -9.04
C HIS A 49 15.40 19.06 -8.50
N LYS A 50 14.35 19.81 -8.14
CA LYS A 50 13.07 19.21 -7.76
C LYS A 50 12.60 18.19 -8.81
N GLY A 51 12.26 16.99 -8.33
CA GLY A 51 11.79 15.89 -9.15
C GLY A 51 12.88 14.99 -9.73
N ASP A 52 14.17 15.30 -9.53
CA ASP A 52 15.27 14.40 -9.88
C ASP A 52 15.23 13.12 -9.04
N LEU A 53 15.63 12.01 -9.66
CA LEU A 53 15.77 10.72 -9.00
C LEU A 53 17.23 10.45 -8.67
N PHE A 54 17.48 9.86 -7.51
CA PHE A 54 18.80 9.43 -7.09
C PHE A 54 18.72 8.02 -6.50
N VAL A 55 19.80 7.25 -6.68
CA VAL A 55 19.93 5.91 -6.10
C VAL A 55 20.92 5.99 -4.95
N ILE A 56 20.51 5.41 -3.83
CA ILE A 56 21.34 5.14 -2.67
C ILE A 56 21.59 3.63 -2.61
N SER A 57 22.86 3.23 -2.53
CA SER A 57 23.25 1.87 -2.15
C SER A 57 23.27 1.74 -0.63
N LEU A 58 22.53 0.77 -0.09
CA LEU A 58 22.42 0.56 1.37
C LEU A 58 23.49 -0.38 1.93
N ASN A 59 24.13 -1.19 1.08
CA ASN A 59 25.16 -2.16 1.44
C ASN A 59 26.46 -1.86 0.68
N GLU A 60 27.61 -2.22 1.24
CA GLU A 60 28.93 -2.08 0.59
C GLU A 60 29.01 -2.87 -0.73
N GLU A 61 28.30 -3.99 -0.82
CA GLU A 61 28.18 -4.81 -2.04
C GLU A 61 27.22 -4.21 -3.10
N GLY A 62 26.46 -3.16 -2.77
CA GLY A 62 25.53 -2.50 -3.69
C GLY A 62 24.30 -3.33 -4.10
N THR A 63 24.04 -4.45 -3.41
CA THR A 63 22.94 -5.37 -3.71
C THR A 63 21.57 -4.77 -3.43
N GLN A 64 21.44 -4.02 -2.32
CA GLN A 64 20.21 -3.33 -1.97
C GLN A 64 20.29 -1.85 -2.36
N LYS A 65 19.48 -1.48 -3.36
CA LYS A 65 19.39 -0.12 -3.90
C LYS A 65 18.05 0.51 -3.56
N LEU A 66 18.09 1.75 -3.11
CA LEU A 66 16.93 2.57 -2.82
C LEU A 66 16.89 3.75 -3.79
N VAL A 67 15.80 3.87 -4.53
CA VAL A 67 15.54 4.98 -5.44
C VAL A 67 14.70 5.99 -4.69
N LEU A 68 15.13 7.25 -4.65
CA LEU A 68 14.41 8.34 -4.01
C LEU A 68 14.28 9.52 -4.97
N GLN A 69 13.33 10.41 -4.67
CA GLN A 69 13.05 11.62 -5.46
C GLN A 69 13.26 12.87 -4.61
N VAL A 70 13.81 13.91 -5.23
CA VAL A 70 13.95 15.24 -4.60
C VAL A 70 12.57 15.94 -4.62
N ASP A 71 12.06 16.28 -3.44
CA ASP A 71 10.72 16.85 -3.26
C ASP A 71 10.72 18.40 -3.24
N GLU A 72 11.62 19.00 -2.46
CA GLU A 72 11.83 20.45 -2.41
C GLU A 72 13.29 20.79 -2.70
N GLU A 73 13.50 21.86 -3.47
CA GLU A 73 14.79 22.50 -3.66
C GLU A 73 14.78 23.79 -2.83
N ARG A 74 15.51 23.79 -1.71
CA ARG A 74 15.69 24.99 -0.88
C ARG A 74 17.13 25.43 -1.03
N LEU A 75 17.38 26.43 -1.87
CA LEU A 75 18.71 27.01 -2.01
C LEU A 75 19.04 27.81 -0.75
N ALA A 76 19.90 27.28 0.11
CA ALA A 76 20.61 28.12 1.08
C ALA A 76 21.75 28.81 0.33
N ALA A 77 21.77 30.15 0.33
CA ALA A 77 22.71 30.96 -0.45
C ALA A 77 24.20 30.82 -0.03
N THR A 78 24.50 30.13 1.08
CA THR A 78 25.82 30.18 1.73
C THR A 78 26.34 28.84 2.28
N ALA A 79 25.60 27.74 2.17
CA ALA A 79 26.01 26.43 2.70
C ALA A 79 26.16 25.39 1.58
N PRO A 80 27.06 24.39 1.72
CA PRO A 80 27.11 23.26 0.80
C PRO A 80 25.75 22.53 0.78
N PRO A 81 25.32 21.96 -0.36
CA PRO A 81 24.06 21.24 -0.43
C PRO A 81 24.11 19.98 0.44
N GLU A 82 23.25 19.92 1.46
CA GLU A 82 23.12 18.79 2.38
C GLU A 82 21.82 18.03 2.09
N ILE A 83 21.93 16.71 1.94
CA ILE A 83 20.78 15.83 1.66
C ILE A 83 20.30 15.24 2.98
N PHE A 84 19.01 15.39 3.26
CA PHE A 84 18.39 14.89 4.47
C PHE A 84 17.39 13.77 4.17
N ILE A 85 17.57 12.63 4.85
CA ILE A 85 16.68 11.47 4.70
C ILE A 85 15.71 11.42 5.87
N ASP A 86 14.43 11.33 5.55
CA ASP A 86 13.35 11.22 6.54
C ASP A 86 13.55 10.01 7.47
N GLU A 87 13.21 10.17 8.74
CA GLU A 87 13.37 9.13 9.76
C GLU A 87 12.54 7.88 9.45
N SER A 88 11.40 8.03 8.76
CA SER A 88 10.59 6.89 8.32
C SER A 88 11.35 5.96 7.37
N ILE A 89 12.20 6.51 6.50
CA ILE A 89 13.05 5.73 5.59
C ILE A 89 14.14 5.02 6.38
N LYS A 90 14.76 5.71 7.34
CA LYS A 90 15.78 5.14 8.23
C LYS A 90 15.24 3.95 9.02
N ARG A 91 14.03 4.10 9.58
CA ARG A 91 13.35 3.04 10.34
C ARG A 91 12.92 1.87 9.47
N THR A 92 12.46 2.14 8.25
CA THR A 92 11.96 1.11 7.34
C THR A 92 13.05 0.20 6.81
N PHE A 93 14.20 0.78 6.48
CA PHE A 93 15.33 0.06 5.88
C PHE A 93 16.50 -0.17 6.85
N SER A 94 16.30 0.11 8.15
CA SER A 94 17.34 0.01 9.19
C SER A 94 18.66 0.68 8.80
N VAL A 95 18.57 1.83 8.11
CA VAL A 95 19.73 2.53 7.51
C VAL A 95 20.71 3.04 8.58
N ILE A 96 20.29 3.06 9.85
CA ILE A 96 21.03 3.62 10.98
C ILE A 96 22.38 2.91 11.21
N THR A 97 22.54 1.64 10.83
CA THR A 97 23.81 0.91 11.07
C THR A 97 24.92 1.21 10.04
N PHE A 98 24.59 1.75 8.87
CA PHE A 98 25.55 1.90 7.75
C PHE A 98 25.94 3.35 7.43
N MET A 99 25.51 4.32 8.24
CA MET A 99 25.63 5.76 7.94
C MET A 99 27.06 6.35 7.97
N ARG A 100 28.09 5.56 8.31
CA ARG A 100 29.49 5.97 8.08
C ARG A 100 29.94 5.79 6.63
N ASN A 101 29.26 4.90 5.88
CA ASN A 101 29.71 4.41 4.58
C ASN A 101 28.59 4.47 3.52
N LEU A 102 27.90 5.61 3.38
CA LEU A 102 27.02 5.87 2.23
C LEU A 102 27.89 6.08 0.98
N HIS A 103 28.34 4.97 0.40
CA HIS A 103 29.48 4.95 -0.52
C HIS A 103 29.17 5.40 -1.95
N THR A 104 27.92 5.62 -2.35
CA THR A 104 27.66 6.24 -3.66
C THR A 104 26.20 6.69 -3.77
N MET A 105 26.00 8.00 -3.92
CA MET A 105 24.75 8.54 -4.41
C MET A 105 24.91 8.85 -5.90
N GLN A 106 24.09 8.23 -6.74
CA GLN A 106 24.13 8.47 -8.19
C GLN A 106 22.82 9.08 -8.66
N LYS A 107 22.89 10.24 -9.33
CA LYS A 107 21.75 10.82 -10.05
C LYS A 107 21.35 9.88 -11.18
N VAL A 108 20.06 9.61 -11.28
CA VAL A 108 19.49 8.76 -12.32
C VAL A 108 19.26 9.59 -13.58
N ALA A 109 19.91 9.22 -14.68
CA ALA A 109 19.69 9.86 -15.97
C ALA A 109 18.34 9.49 -16.60
N ASN A 110 17.92 8.22 -16.52
CA ASN A 110 16.65 7.74 -17.07
C ASN A 110 15.72 7.22 -15.97
N LYS A 111 14.63 7.95 -15.70
CA LYS A 111 13.63 7.61 -14.69
C LYS A 111 12.84 6.34 -15.04
N GLU A 112 12.65 6.05 -16.33
CA GLU A 112 11.87 4.91 -16.81
C GLU A 112 12.51 3.57 -16.44
N LYS A 113 13.83 3.54 -16.23
CA LYS A 113 14.53 2.33 -15.75
C LYS A 113 14.01 1.83 -14.41
N PHE A 114 13.45 2.73 -13.59
CA PHE A 114 12.90 2.41 -12.27
C PHE A 114 11.37 2.45 -12.27
N ALA A 115 10.74 2.44 -13.45
CA ALA A 115 9.29 2.43 -13.57
C ALA A 115 8.70 1.14 -12.98
N LEU A 116 7.70 1.30 -12.14
CA LEU A 116 6.96 0.20 -11.55
C LEU A 116 5.87 -0.27 -12.51
N TYR A 117 5.67 -1.58 -12.58
CA TYR A 117 4.55 -2.18 -13.30
C TYR A 117 3.30 -2.23 -12.43
N LEU A 118 3.46 -2.64 -11.17
CA LEU A 118 2.36 -2.79 -10.21
C LEU A 118 2.77 -2.23 -8.86
N VAL A 119 1.85 -1.51 -8.23
CA VAL A 119 1.96 -1.02 -6.85
C VAL A 119 0.74 -1.48 -6.08
N GLU A 120 0.98 -2.13 -4.95
CA GLU A 120 -0.07 -2.52 -4.01
C GLU A 120 -0.06 -1.58 -2.81
N LEU A 121 -1.21 -0.94 -2.59
CA LEU A 121 -1.49 -0.05 -1.47
C LEU A 121 -2.45 -0.72 -0.52
N GLN A 122 -2.11 -0.72 0.76
CA GLN A 122 -2.94 -1.22 1.84
C GLN A 122 -3.65 -0.07 2.55
N VAL A 123 -4.91 -0.31 2.85
CA VAL A 123 -5.83 0.64 3.46
C VAL A 123 -6.44 -0.01 4.68
N LYS A 124 -6.44 0.68 5.81
CA LYS A 124 -6.91 0.15 7.08
C LYS A 124 -7.88 1.11 7.74
N GLU A 125 -8.99 0.58 8.27
CA GLU A 125 -9.97 1.33 9.08
C GLU A 125 -10.54 2.60 8.40
N GLN A 126 -10.63 2.59 7.07
CA GLN A 126 -11.23 3.69 6.32
C GLN A 126 -11.94 3.17 5.07
N TYR A 127 -13.03 3.85 4.70
CA TYR A 127 -13.72 3.61 3.44
C TYR A 127 -13.07 4.45 2.33
N LEU A 128 -12.84 3.81 1.17
CA LEU A 128 -12.39 4.50 -0.04
C LEU A 128 -13.35 4.20 -1.18
N SER A 129 -13.91 5.26 -1.77
CA SER A 129 -14.70 5.12 -2.99
C SER A 129 -13.79 4.91 -4.22
N ARG A 130 -14.36 4.47 -5.34
CA ARG A 130 -13.62 4.39 -6.62
C ARG A 130 -13.12 5.76 -7.09
N GLY A 131 -13.87 6.83 -6.83
CA GLY A 131 -13.47 8.19 -7.17
C GLY A 131 -12.25 8.63 -6.36
N ASP A 132 -12.22 8.26 -5.08
CA ASP A 132 -11.09 8.53 -4.18
C ASP A 132 -9.84 7.76 -4.62
N MET A 133 -9.98 6.47 -4.90
CA MET A 133 -8.89 5.65 -5.45
C MET A 133 -8.32 6.25 -6.74
N TRP A 134 -9.18 6.80 -7.60
CA TRP A 134 -8.75 7.45 -8.84
C TRP A 134 -7.98 8.74 -8.58
N ARG A 135 -8.46 9.60 -7.68
CA ARG A 135 -7.77 10.84 -7.26
C ARG A 135 -6.43 10.53 -6.61
N PHE A 136 -6.40 9.53 -5.73
CA PHE A 136 -5.21 9.03 -5.07
C PHE A 136 -4.18 8.55 -6.09
N SER A 137 -4.61 7.72 -7.05
CA SER A 137 -3.79 7.21 -8.13
C SER A 137 -3.25 8.34 -9.02
N ARG A 138 -4.07 9.34 -9.37
CA ARG A 138 -3.68 10.47 -10.21
C ARG A 138 -2.56 11.30 -9.60
N LYS A 139 -2.62 11.60 -8.29
CA LYS A 139 -1.56 12.38 -7.63
C LYS A 139 -0.26 11.58 -7.51
N LEU A 140 -0.35 10.26 -7.40
CA LEU A 140 0.81 9.38 -7.29
C LEU A 140 1.60 9.23 -8.59
N ILE A 141 1.02 9.54 -9.75
CA ILE A 141 1.73 9.54 -11.03
C ILE A 141 2.90 10.52 -10.98
N ASN A 142 4.04 10.12 -11.54
CA ASN A 142 5.30 10.85 -11.57
C ASN A 142 5.97 11.07 -10.20
N THR A 143 5.56 10.28 -9.19
CA THR A 143 6.17 10.29 -7.85
C THR A 143 6.97 9.01 -7.59
N ASN A 144 7.86 9.05 -6.60
CA ASN A 144 8.56 7.88 -6.08
C ASN A 144 7.88 7.31 -4.83
N VAL A 145 7.85 5.98 -4.76
CA VAL A 145 7.41 5.23 -3.58
C VAL A 145 8.44 4.19 -3.16
N TYR A 146 8.40 3.85 -1.88
CA TYR A 146 9.17 2.78 -1.26
C TYR A 146 8.27 1.94 -0.37
N LEU A 147 8.68 0.70 -0.09
CA LEU A 147 7.93 -0.22 0.78
C LEU A 147 7.65 0.42 2.14
N LYS A 148 6.47 0.17 2.72
CA LYS A 148 6.01 0.71 4.01
C LYS A 148 5.90 2.24 4.09
N LYS A 149 6.04 2.97 2.97
CA LYS A 149 5.74 4.41 2.93
C LYS A 149 4.27 4.63 3.28
N SER A 150 4.02 5.45 4.30
CA SER A 150 2.70 5.96 4.62
C SER A 150 2.39 7.14 3.69
N LEU A 151 1.26 7.06 2.98
CA LEU A 151 0.78 8.05 2.03
C LEU A 151 -0.49 8.66 2.63
N ASP A 152 -0.47 9.96 2.91
CA ASP A 152 -1.63 10.70 3.39
C ASP A 152 -2.02 11.74 2.36
N MET A 153 -3.24 11.66 1.85
CA MET A 153 -3.76 12.61 0.88
C MET A 153 -5.26 12.79 1.02
N PHE A 154 -5.73 14.03 0.93
CA PHE A 154 -7.17 14.32 0.96
C PHE A 154 -7.87 13.69 2.19
N GLY A 155 -7.17 13.58 3.32
CA GLY A 155 -7.65 12.92 4.54
C GLY A 155 -7.66 11.39 4.50
N MET A 156 -7.08 10.78 3.46
CA MET A 156 -7.04 9.34 3.24
C MET A 156 -5.63 8.81 3.43
N ARG A 157 -5.50 7.72 4.19
CA ARG A 157 -4.20 7.12 4.52
C ARG A 157 -4.02 5.75 3.89
N ALA A 158 -2.99 5.56 3.09
CA ALA A 158 -2.65 4.27 2.51
C ALA A 158 -1.17 3.96 2.74
N THR A 159 -0.85 2.68 2.95
CA THR A 159 0.52 2.23 3.15
C THR A 159 0.96 1.42 1.94
N VAL A 160 2.15 1.69 1.42
CA VAL A 160 2.73 0.91 0.32
C VAL A 160 3.13 -0.48 0.84
N TYR A 161 2.54 -1.54 0.29
CA TYR A 161 2.78 -2.91 0.74
C TYR A 161 3.66 -3.72 -0.21
N GLY A 162 3.44 -3.57 -1.52
CA GLY A 162 4.13 -4.35 -2.53
C GLY A 162 4.44 -3.53 -3.76
N LEU A 163 5.61 -3.77 -4.34
CA LEU A 163 6.12 -3.09 -5.53
C LEU A 163 6.70 -4.12 -6.48
N TRP A 164 6.32 -4.05 -7.76
CA TRP A 164 6.80 -4.94 -8.81
C TRP A 164 7.23 -4.15 -10.04
N VAL A 165 8.32 -4.61 -10.65
CA VAL A 165 8.83 -4.10 -11.93
C VAL A 165 8.43 -5.08 -13.03
N ASP A 166 8.23 -4.59 -14.24
CA ASP A 166 7.88 -5.44 -15.38
C ASP A 166 8.97 -6.51 -15.59
N LYS A 167 8.55 -7.76 -15.83
CA LYS A 167 9.43 -8.93 -16.05
C LYS A 167 10.35 -9.32 -14.88
N ALA A 168 10.21 -8.71 -13.70
CA ALA A 168 10.95 -9.11 -12.51
C ALA A 168 10.16 -10.15 -11.69
N PRO A 169 10.76 -11.29 -11.28
CA PRO A 169 10.08 -12.29 -10.48
C PRO A 169 9.99 -11.92 -8.99
N TYR A 170 10.69 -10.87 -8.55
CA TYR A 170 10.80 -10.47 -7.15
C TYR A 170 10.21 -9.08 -6.89
N ARG A 171 9.83 -8.86 -5.62
CA ARG A 171 9.37 -7.54 -5.14
C ARG A 171 10.56 -6.60 -5.00
N VAL A 172 10.36 -5.34 -5.39
CA VAL A 172 11.39 -4.30 -5.24
C VAL A 172 11.14 -3.44 -4.00
N SER A 173 12.21 -2.83 -3.48
CA SER A 173 12.15 -2.00 -2.27
C SER A 173 11.64 -0.58 -2.53
N SER A 174 11.82 -0.08 -3.75
CA SER A 174 11.43 1.27 -4.17
C SER A 174 11.31 1.35 -5.69
N GLY A 175 10.61 2.38 -6.18
CA GLY A 175 10.52 2.64 -7.60
C GLY A 175 9.74 3.91 -7.92
N TYR A 176 9.66 4.19 -9.21
CA TYR A 176 9.03 5.38 -9.77
C TYR A 176 7.68 5.02 -10.41
N LEU A 177 6.64 5.81 -10.12
CA LEU A 177 5.32 5.62 -10.70
C LEU A 177 5.21 6.42 -11.98
N THR A 178 4.84 5.73 -13.05
CA THR A 178 4.55 6.32 -14.36
C THR A 178 3.05 6.23 -14.63
N LYS A 179 2.59 6.84 -15.73
CA LYS A 179 1.20 6.72 -16.19
C LYS A 179 0.79 5.26 -16.49
N ASN A 180 1.76 4.39 -16.78
CA ASN A 180 1.52 2.99 -17.14
C ASN A 180 1.54 2.05 -15.91
N THR A 181 1.90 2.57 -14.73
CA THR A 181 1.94 1.79 -13.49
C THR A 181 0.53 1.48 -13.02
N LYS A 182 0.24 0.19 -12.79
CA LYS A 182 -1.04 -0.26 -12.23
C LYS A 182 -1.02 -0.10 -10.72
N ILE A 183 -2.00 0.59 -10.16
CA ILE A 183 -2.15 0.78 -8.71
C ILE A 183 -3.32 -0.07 -8.23
N VAL A 184 -3.08 -0.96 -7.27
CA VAL A 184 -4.07 -1.85 -6.67
C VAL A 184 -4.23 -1.49 -5.20
N PHE A 185 -5.48 -1.23 -4.81
CA PHE A 185 -5.83 -0.99 -3.42
C PHE A 185 -6.33 -2.29 -2.79
N ARG A 186 -5.82 -2.61 -1.60
CA ARG A 186 -6.24 -3.73 -0.77
C ARG A 186 -6.68 -3.21 0.58
N SER A 187 -7.88 -3.60 1.00
CA SER A 187 -8.36 -3.25 2.33
C SER A 187 -7.93 -4.32 3.33
N LEU A 188 -7.35 -3.87 4.44
CA LEU A 188 -7.15 -4.67 5.66
C LEU A 188 -8.39 -4.63 6.57
N SER A 189 -9.44 -3.91 6.13
CA SER A 189 -10.73 -3.86 6.81
C SER A 189 -11.86 -4.16 5.83
N ALA A 190 -12.55 -5.27 6.03
CA ALA A 190 -13.58 -5.73 5.10
C ALA A 190 -14.74 -6.38 5.86
N CYS A 191 -15.94 -6.28 5.30
CA CYS A 191 -17.10 -7.06 5.70
C CYS A 191 -17.04 -8.40 4.94
N CYS A 192 -16.85 -9.49 5.67
CA CYS A 192 -16.61 -10.83 5.13
C CYS A 192 -17.71 -11.77 5.62
N THR A 193 -18.37 -12.47 4.69
CA THR A 193 -19.30 -13.56 5.04
C THR A 193 -18.69 -14.91 4.69
N ILE A 194 -18.49 -15.75 5.69
CA ILE A 194 -17.96 -17.11 5.53
C ILE A 194 -19.14 -18.08 5.58
N PHE A 195 -19.39 -18.77 4.47
CA PHE A 195 -20.40 -19.82 4.39
C PHE A 195 -19.75 -21.18 4.64
N LEU A 196 -20.23 -21.89 5.65
CA LEU A 196 -19.76 -23.22 6.02
C LEU A 196 -20.88 -24.24 5.78
N GLN A 197 -20.71 -25.06 4.75
CA GLN A 197 -21.64 -26.13 4.44
C GLN A 197 -21.36 -27.33 5.33
N MET A 198 -22.33 -27.71 6.15
CA MET A 198 -22.27 -28.93 6.96
C MET A 198 -22.84 -30.10 6.14
N SER A 199 -22.00 -31.07 5.78
CA SER A 199 -22.38 -32.31 5.09
C SER A 199 -22.02 -33.53 5.93
N LYS A 200 -22.62 -34.70 5.63
CA LYS A 200 -22.29 -35.96 6.32
C LYS A 200 -20.81 -36.32 6.18
N GLU A 201 -20.22 -36.04 5.01
CA GLU A 201 -18.80 -36.28 4.72
C GLU A 201 -17.86 -35.53 5.66
N MET A 202 -18.30 -34.46 6.34
CA MET A 202 -17.46 -33.76 7.32
C MET A 202 -17.01 -34.64 8.49
N TRP A 203 -17.78 -35.68 8.80
CA TRP A 203 -17.48 -36.65 9.86
C TRP A 203 -16.70 -37.88 9.35
N ASP A 204 -16.41 -37.96 8.06
CA ASP A 204 -15.57 -39.02 7.51
C ASP A 204 -14.08 -38.67 7.71
N PHE A 205 -13.26 -39.70 7.88
CA PHE A 205 -11.81 -39.57 8.02
C PHE A 205 -11.14 -39.40 6.65
N ASP A 206 -10.20 -38.47 6.55
CA ASP A 206 -9.29 -38.38 5.42
C ASP A 206 -8.18 -39.45 5.53
N HIS A 207 -7.42 -39.62 4.44
CA HIS A 207 -6.28 -40.54 4.30
C HIS A 207 -5.19 -40.35 5.38
N GLN A 208 -5.14 -39.18 6.03
CA GLN A 208 -4.19 -38.86 7.10
C GLN A 208 -4.73 -39.16 8.51
N GLY A 209 -6.00 -39.55 8.65
CA GLY A 209 -6.62 -39.90 9.92
C GLY A 209 -7.36 -38.78 10.66
N ASP A 210 -7.39 -37.55 10.11
CA ASP A 210 -8.22 -36.47 10.65
C ASP A 210 -9.59 -36.44 9.99
N THR A 211 -10.60 -35.93 10.69
CA THR A 211 -11.92 -35.67 10.09
C THR A 211 -11.87 -34.42 9.20
N PHE A 212 -12.71 -34.37 8.16
CA PHE A 212 -12.83 -33.18 7.32
C PHE A 212 -13.30 -31.94 8.11
N TYR A 213 -14.10 -32.14 9.16
CA TYR A 213 -14.49 -31.08 10.10
C TYR A 213 -13.27 -30.44 10.79
N GLU A 214 -12.39 -31.25 11.39
CA GLU A 214 -11.17 -30.77 12.05
C GLU A 214 -10.28 -30.01 11.08
N LYS A 215 -10.10 -30.53 9.85
CA LYS A 215 -9.31 -29.83 8.82
C LYS A 215 -9.89 -28.47 8.44
N ALA A 216 -11.21 -28.34 8.38
CA ALA A 216 -11.86 -27.08 8.04
C ALA A 216 -11.78 -26.07 9.19
N VAL A 217 -12.09 -26.49 10.42
CA VAL A 217 -12.20 -25.61 11.59
C VAL A 217 -10.84 -25.36 12.24
N ASP A 218 -10.16 -26.42 12.65
CA ASP A 218 -8.88 -26.33 13.37
C ASP A 218 -7.68 -26.18 12.44
N GLY A 219 -7.85 -26.51 11.15
CA GLY A 219 -6.87 -26.21 10.10
C GLY A 219 -7.12 -24.87 9.43
N PHE A 220 -8.03 -24.84 8.44
CA PHE A 220 -8.19 -23.70 7.55
C PHE A 220 -8.60 -22.41 8.26
N LEU A 221 -9.64 -22.45 9.11
CA LEU A 221 -10.11 -21.24 9.80
C LEU A 221 -9.10 -20.74 10.83
N ALA A 222 -8.46 -21.63 11.58
CA ALA A 222 -7.40 -21.27 12.52
C ALA A 222 -6.22 -20.59 11.82
N ASP A 223 -5.76 -21.13 10.69
CA ASP A 223 -4.70 -20.54 9.87
C ASP A 223 -5.11 -19.19 9.29
N LEU A 224 -6.35 -19.07 8.82
CA LEU A 224 -6.90 -17.83 8.28
C LEU A 224 -6.87 -16.71 9.34
N PHE A 225 -7.40 -16.98 10.53
CA PHE A 225 -7.44 -16.01 11.63
C PHE A 225 -6.05 -15.69 12.16
N THR A 226 -5.13 -16.66 12.18
CA THR A 226 -3.73 -16.45 12.55
C THR A 226 -3.05 -15.50 11.57
N ARG A 227 -3.27 -15.69 10.26
CA ARG A 227 -2.74 -14.77 9.23
C ARG A 227 -3.35 -13.38 9.31
N TRP A 228 -4.65 -13.27 9.57
CA TRP A 228 -5.30 -11.97 9.78
C TRP A 228 -4.73 -11.24 10.99
N LYS A 229 -4.48 -11.95 12.09
CA LYS A 229 -3.83 -11.41 13.28
C LYS A 229 -2.40 -10.94 12.97
N LEU A 230 -1.61 -11.74 12.25
CA LEU A 230 -0.24 -11.39 11.85
C LEU A 230 -0.20 -10.14 10.97
N MET A 231 -1.15 -10.01 10.04
CA MET A 231 -1.28 -8.84 9.16
C MET A 231 -1.98 -7.65 9.83
N SER A 232 -2.40 -7.79 11.10
CA SER A 232 -3.15 -6.78 11.83
C SER A 232 -4.42 -6.31 11.09
N CYS A 233 -5.11 -7.23 10.43
CA CYS A 233 -6.39 -6.97 9.76
C CYS A 233 -7.51 -6.75 10.78
N GLN A 234 -8.52 -5.98 10.38
CA GLN A 234 -9.73 -5.73 11.17
C GLN A 234 -10.96 -5.91 10.29
N HIS A 235 -11.45 -7.15 10.23
CA HIS A 235 -12.62 -7.53 9.45
C HIS A 235 -13.87 -7.59 10.32
N ASP A 236 -15.01 -7.27 9.73
CA ASP A 236 -16.33 -7.61 10.27
C ASP A 236 -16.76 -8.93 9.63
N VAL A 237 -16.94 -9.98 10.44
CA VAL A 237 -17.04 -11.36 9.95
C VAL A 237 -18.36 -11.97 10.37
N THR A 238 -19.16 -12.37 9.38
CA THR A 238 -20.37 -13.16 9.60
C THR A 238 -20.13 -14.60 9.19
N MET A 239 -20.22 -15.54 10.12
CA MET A 239 -20.13 -16.97 9.82
C MET A 239 -21.53 -17.56 9.70
N THR A 240 -21.86 -18.12 8.53
CA THR A 240 -23.16 -18.75 8.26
C THR A 240 -22.96 -20.25 8.06
N LEU A 241 -23.44 -21.02 9.02
CA LEU A 241 -23.50 -22.48 8.93
C LEU A 241 -24.80 -22.88 8.24
N PHE A 242 -24.71 -23.76 7.25
CA PHE A 242 -25.90 -24.26 6.55
C PHE A 242 -25.77 -25.73 6.20
N SER A 243 -26.89 -26.44 6.19
CA SER A 243 -26.97 -27.85 5.81
C SER A 243 -28.28 -28.14 5.10
N ARG A 244 -28.39 -29.33 4.53
CA ARG A 244 -29.62 -29.86 3.94
C ARG A 244 -30.10 -31.02 4.79
N VAL A 245 -31.39 -31.01 5.12
CA VAL A 245 -32.05 -32.07 5.86
C VAL A 245 -33.10 -32.70 4.94
N PHE A 246 -33.10 -34.03 4.87
CA PHE A 246 -34.18 -34.79 4.25
C PHE A 246 -35.13 -35.23 5.35
N TYR A 247 -36.40 -34.84 5.23
CA TYR A 247 -37.45 -35.25 6.16
C TYR A 247 -38.08 -36.55 5.67
N ASP A 248 -38.09 -37.58 6.50
CA ASP A 248 -38.90 -38.78 6.28
C ASP A 248 -40.35 -38.50 6.75
N ALA A 249 -40.99 -37.54 6.08
CA ALA A 249 -42.33 -37.07 6.43
C ALA A 249 -43.40 -37.96 5.80
N LYS A 250 -44.36 -38.42 6.61
CA LYS A 250 -45.53 -39.20 6.16
C LYS A 250 -46.77 -38.33 6.02
N SER A 251 -46.76 -37.15 6.65
CA SER A 251 -47.83 -36.15 6.61
C SER A 251 -47.25 -34.74 6.50
N LEU A 252 -48.08 -33.77 6.06
CA LEU A 252 -47.67 -32.36 5.96
C LEU A 252 -47.32 -31.74 7.33
N GLU A 253 -47.86 -32.32 8.39
CA GLU A 253 -47.64 -31.91 9.77
C GLU A 253 -46.22 -32.26 10.27
N ASP A 254 -45.53 -33.20 9.62
CA ASP A 254 -44.16 -33.59 9.98
C ASP A 254 -43.13 -32.54 9.54
N PHE A 255 -43.49 -31.63 8.63
CA PHE A 255 -42.63 -30.52 8.24
C PHE A 255 -42.68 -29.39 9.27
N PRO A 256 -41.56 -28.68 9.51
CA PRO A 256 -41.55 -27.46 10.32
C PRO A 256 -42.54 -26.42 9.79
N GLN A 257 -43.18 -25.65 10.67
CA GLN A 257 -44.22 -24.69 10.30
C GLN A 257 -43.80 -23.68 9.21
N ARG A 258 -42.51 -23.30 9.17
CA ARG A 258 -41.95 -22.41 8.14
C ARG A 258 -41.84 -23.03 6.73
N LEU A 259 -41.96 -24.36 6.63
CA LEU A 259 -41.88 -25.14 5.39
C LEU A 259 -43.23 -25.77 5.02
N ARG A 260 -44.26 -25.61 5.86
CA ARG A 260 -45.64 -26.01 5.56
C ARG A 260 -46.30 -24.99 4.65
#